data_AF-A0A2N0B5I9-F1
#
_entry.id   AF-A0A2N0B5I9-F1
#
_cell.length_a   1.000
_cell.length_b   1.000
_cell.length_c   1.000
_cell.angle_alpha   90.00
_cell.angle_beta   90.00
_cell.angle_gamma   90.00
#
_symmetry.space_group_name_H-M   'P 1'
#
loop_
_entity.id
_entity.type
_entity.pdbx_description
1 polymer ?
#
loop_
_entity_poly.entity_id
_entity_poly.type
_entity_poly.pdbx_seq_one_letter_code
_entity_poly.pdbx_strand_id
1 'polypeptide(L)'
;MKTNILLFSLRILLSISVFSGCYNPISTKIPPRAEKGVLDLREWDFNSDGLVKLDGEWSFVWKRLLLSKPEITEEAPSYFVPVPDNWNTYSAIPDIDSRAAYGYGTFSLRILLNEEQKEALVLRFQDVGTAGAVWVNGKKVIRSGVVGTDENSSRPQYLPRYAEFQPQSNEVLVQVEVSNFHHFKGGIWEAIRIGSKKEIQDYR
;
A
#
# COMPACT_ATOMS: atom_id res chain seq x y z
N MET A 1 10.11 16.67 69.77
CA MET A 1 9.00 16.37 68.84
C MET A 1 9.01 17.17 67.53
N LYS A 2 10.07 17.94 67.20
CA LYS A 2 10.12 18.78 65.98
C LYS A 2 11.12 18.31 64.91
N THR A 3 11.99 17.34 65.23
CA THR A 3 13.10 16.93 64.35
C THR A 3 12.75 15.82 63.34
N ASN A 4 11.67 15.07 63.55
CA ASN A 4 11.26 13.98 62.64
C ASN A 4 10.35 14.42 61.49
N ILE A 5 9.82 15.65 61.52
CA ILE A 5 8.94 16.18 60.46
C ILE A 5 9.79 16.67 59.27
N LEU A 6 10.99 17.22 59.53
CA LEU A 6 11.87 17.75 58.49
C LEU A 6 12.50 16.65 57.60
N LEU A 7 12.73 15.46 58.17
CA LEU A 7 13.26 14.30 57.44
C LEU A 7 12.20 13.62 56.55
N PHE A 8 10.90 13.80 56.86
CA PHE A 8 9.81 13.29 56.03
C PHE A 8 9.54 14.19 54.82
N SER A 9 9.64 15.52 55.00
CA SER A 9 9.50 16.49 53.90
C SER A 9 10.63 16.42 52.86
N LEU A 10 11.82 15.93 53.24
CA LEU A 10 12.95 15.77 52.31
C LEU A 10 12.86 14.49 51.46
N ARG A 11 12.10 13.48 51.90
CA ARG A 11 11.87 12.24 51.12
C ARG A 11 10.75 12.36 50.09
N ILE A 12 9.82 13.29 50.27
CA ILE A 12 8.73 13.54 49.31
C ILE A 12 9.22 14.39 48.12
N LEU A 13 10.23 15.24 48.30
CA LEU A 13 10.84 16.00 47.21
C LEU A 13 11.77 15.17 46.31
N LEU A 14 12.20 13.98 46.74
CA LEU A 14 13.13 13.12 45.98
C LEU A 14 12.45 11.95 45.25
N SER A 15 11.11 11.93 45.21
CA SER A 15 10.33 10.86 44.54
C SER A 15 9.57 11.34 43.29
N ILE A 16 9.80 12.59 42.85
CA ILE A 16 9.17 13.17 41.64
C ILE A 16 10.11 13.07 40.42
N SER A 17 11.37 12.67 40.62
CA SER A 17 12.33 12.51 39.55
C SER A 17 12.16 11.15 38.87
N VAL A 18 12.04 11.19 37.54
CA VAL A 18 12.04 10.06 36.59
C VAL A 18 10.69 9.41 36.28
N PHE A 19 9.69 10.21 35.91
CA PHE A 19 8.86 9.86 34.74
C PHE A 19 9.37 10.63 33.53
N SER A 20 10.64 10.40 33.16
CA SER A 20 11.09 10.64 31.80
C SER A 20 10.50 9.51 30.96
N GLY A 21 9.19 9.60 30.69
CA GLY A 21 8.57 8.81 29.65
C GLY A 21 9.40 9.04 28.39
N CYS A 22 9.92 7.96 27.81
CA CYS A 22 10.54 8.01 26.50
C CYS A 22 9.47 8.55 25.54
N TYR A 23 9.48 9.86 25.31
CA TYR A 23 8.78 10.47 24.20
C TYR A 23 9.50 9.96 22.96
N ASN A 24 8.99 8.89 22.36
CA ASN A 24 9.29 8.62 20.96
C ASN A 24 8.56 9.72 20.19
N PRO A 25 9.26 10.70 19.60
CA PRO A 25 8.59 11.70 18.80
C PRO A 25 7.96 10.95 17.61
N ILE A 26 6.64 10.85 17.62
CA ILE A 26 5.88 10.43 16.44
C ILE A 26 6.17 11.49 15.38
N SER A 27 6.69 11.07 14.23
CA SER A 27 6.94 11.98 13.13
C SER A 27 5.66 12.72 12.72
N THR A 28 5.77 14.01 12.48
CA THR A 28 4.68 14.85 12.00
C THR A 28 4.69 14.99 10.47
N LYS A 29 5.56 14.25 9.78
CA LYS A 29 5.62 14.28 8.32
C LYS A 29 4.31 13.73 7.73
N ILE A 30 3.80 14.41 6.71
CA ILE A 30 2.65 13.94 5.95
C ILE A 30 3.18 12.99 4.87
N PRO A 31 2.70 11.73 4.79
CA PRO A 31 3.09 10.82 3.72
C PRO A 31 2.81 11.44 2.35
N PRO A 32 3.78 11.39 1.41
CA PRO A 32 3.56 11.87 0.05
C PRO A 32 2.54 10.98 -0.67
N ARG A 33 2.00 11.50 -1.77
CA ARG A 33 1.05 10.79 -2.64
C ARG A 33 1.71 10.52 -3.99
N ALA A 34 1.24 9.48 -4.67
CA ALA A 34 1.70 9.16 -6.02
C ALA A 34 1.22 10.21 -7.02
N GLU A 35 2.11 10.63 -7.92
CA GLU A 35 1.81 11.54 -9.02
C GLU A 35 2.36 10.93 -10.31
N LYS A 36 1.51 10.85 -11.35
CA LYS A 36 1.89 10.29 -12.66
C LYS A 36 2.64 8.94 -12.57
N GLY A 37 2.18 8.04 -11.70
CA GLY A 37 2.74 6.70 -11.54
C GLY A 37 4.04 6.64 -10.74
N VAL A 38 4.43 7.71 -10.05
CA VAL A 38 5.61 7.74 -9.17
C VAL A 38 5.23 8.15 -7.76
N LEU A 39 5.67 7.39 -6.76
CA LEU A 39 5.61 7.75 -5.35
C LEU A 39 7.05 7.94 -4.83
N ASP A 40 7.38 9.16 -4.44
CA ASP A 40 8.73 9.50 -3.96
C ASP A 40 8.82 9.41 -2.44
N LEU A 41 9.51 8.39 -1.93
CA LEU A 41 9.75 8.11 -0.52
C LEU A 41 11.23 8.25 -0.14
N ARG A 42 12.02 8.97 -0.94
CA ARG A 42 13.46 9.17 -0.65
C ARG A 42 13.73 9.89 0.68
N GLU A 43 12.78 10.69 1.15
CA GLU A 43 12.86 11.40 2.42
C GLU A 43 12.03 10.74 3.54
N TRP A 44 11.54 9.52 3.31
CA TRP A 44 10.70 8.77 4.25
C TRP A 44 11.50 7.67 4.94
N ASP A 45 11.43 7.62 6.27
CA ASP A 45 11.97 6.53 7.08
C ASP A 45 10.81 5.73 7.70
N PHE A 46 10.63 4.48 7.26
CA PHE A 46 9.53 3.64 7.76
C PHE A 46 9.62 3.29 9.25
N ASN A 47 10.76 3.47 9.89
CA ASN A 47 10.93 3.19 11.32
C ASN A 47 10.55 4.38 12.20
N SER A 48 10.63 5.61 11.69
CA SER A 48 10.32 6.84 12.44
C SER A 48 9.10 7.60 11.91
N ASP A 49 8.88 7.57 10.59
CA ASP A 49 7.78 8.24 9.90
C ASP A 49 6.53 7.35 9.76
N GLY A 50 6.69 6.02 9.83
CA GLY A 50 5.59 5.05 9.91
C GLY A 50 5.04 4.57 8.56
N LEU A 51 3.80 4.07 8.56
CA LEU A 51 3.13 3.50 7.38
C LEU A 51 2.82 4.53 6.30
N VAL A 52 3.04 4.13 5.04
CA VAL A 52 2.66 4.92 3.87
C VAL A 52 1.52 4.23 3.13
N LYS A 53 0.51 5.01 2.77
CA LYS A 53 -0.49 4.58 1.78
C LYS A 53 0.08 4.85 0.39
N LEU A 54 -0.08 3.88 -0.51
CA LEU A 54 0.30 4.04 -1.92
C LEU A 54 -0.78 4.81 -2.71
N ASP A 55 -1.37 5.84 -2.10
CA ASP A 55 -2.49 6.60 -2.65
C ASP A 55 -1.98 7.65 -3.65
N GLY A 56 -2.75 7.92 -4.71
CA GLY A 56 -2.45 8.94 -5.71
C GLY A 56 -2.71 8.45 -7.13
N GLU A 57 -2.03 9.03 -8.11
CA GLU A 57 -2.17 8.66 -9.52
C GLU A 57 -1.24 7.51 -9.91
N TRP A 58 -1.83 6.40 -10.36
CA TRP A 58 -1.12 5.22 -10.85
C TRP A 58 -1.21 5.14 -12.37
N SER A 59 -0.18 4.57 -13.02
CA SER A 59 -0.32 4.15 -14.41
C SER A 59 -1.28 2.97 -14.48
N PHE A 60 -2.16 2.95 -15.48
CA PHE A 60 -3.16 1.90 -15.65
C PHE A 60 -3.33 1.53 -17.11
N VAL A 61 -3.30 0.23 -17.38
CA VAL A 61 -3.57 -0.34 -18.71
C VAL A 61 -4.84 -1.18 -18.63
N TRP A 62 -5.89 -0.73 -19.31
CA TRP A 62 -7.17 -1.42 -19.37
C TRP A 62 -7.10 -2.66 -20.28
N LYS A 63 -7.78 -3.74 -19.90
CA LYS A 63 -7.90 -5.01 -20.64
C LYS A 63 -6.54 -5.64 -21.01
N ARG A 64 -5.54 -5.44 -20.16
CA ARG A 64 -4.22 -6.09 -20.25
C ARG A 64 -3.77 -6.60 -18.88
N LEU A 65 -3.28 -7.84 -18.87
CA LEU A 65 -2.64 -8.50 -17.73
C LEU A 65 -1.16 -8.64 -18.07
N LEU A 66 -0.38 -7.58 -17.81
CA LEU A 66 0.98 -7.43 -18.31
C LEU A 66 1.96 -8.49 -17.74
N LEU A 67 1.63 -9.12 -16.62
CA LEU A 67 2.52 -10.04 -15.91
C LEU A 67 2.03 -11.49 -16.01
N SER A 68 0.72 -11.73 -15.88
CA SER A 68 0.17 -13.08 -15.96
C SER A 68 -0.17 -13.54 -17.38
N LYS A 69 -0.30 -12.61 -18.34
CA LYS A 69 -0.49 -12.91 -19.77
C LYS A 69 0.39 -12.00 -20.65
N PRO A 70 1.74 -12.10 -20.55
CA PRO A 70 2.66 -11.18 -21.24
C PRO A 70 2.72 -11.36 -22.76
N GLU A 71 2.16 -12.46 -23.28
CA GLU A 71 2.16 -12.80 -24.71
C GLU A 71 1.29 -11.87 -25.56
N ILE A 72 0.40 -11.09 -24.94
CA ILE A 72 -0.44 -10.10 -25.63
C ILE A 72 0.40 -8.85 -25.86
N THR A 73 0.95 -8.70 -27.07
CA THR A 73 1.85 -7.60 -27.45
C THR A 73 1.16 -6.43 -28.14
N GLU A 74 -0.16 -6.51 -28.34
CA GLU A 74 -0.94 -5.39 -28.88
C GLU A 74 -0.81 -4.16 -27.97
N GLU A 75 -0.33 -3.05 -28.55
CA GLU A 75 -0.24 -1.77 -27.84
C GLU A 75 -1.61 -1.41 -27.26
N ALA A 76 -1.60 -1.08 -25.97
CA ALA A 76 -2.78 -0.61 -25.25
C ALA A 76 -2.45 0.76 -24.66
N PRO A 77 -3.40 1.71 -24.70
CA PRO A 77 -3.19 3.01 -24.08
C PRO A 77 -2.97 2.85 -22.57
N SER A 78 -2.03 3.62 -22.04
CA SER A 78 -1.86 3.80 -20.60
C SER A 78 -2.56 5.08 -20.17
N TYR A 79 -3.19 5.03 -19.01
CA TYR A 79 -3.85 6.14 -18.34
C TYR A 79 -3.16 6.42 -17.01
N PHE A 80 -3.36 7.62 -16.46
CA PHE A 80 -3.09 7.87 -15.05
C PHE A 80 -4.43 7.98 -14.33
N VAL A 81 -4.63 7.15 -13.31
CA VAL A 81 -5.92 7.01 -12.62
C VAL A 81 -5.73 7.09 -11.11
N PRO A 82 -6.71 7.63 -10.37
CA PRO A 82 -6.62 7.68 -8.93
C PRO A 82 -6.74 6.28 -8.31
N VAL A 83 -5.86 5.98 -7.37
CA VAL A 83 -5.91 4.81 -6.50
C VAL A 83 -5.79 5.30 -5.05
N PRO A 84 -6.62 4.85 -4.11
CA PRO A 84 -7.76 3.98 -4.35
C PRO A 84 -8.91 4.68 -5.09
N ASP A 85 -9.56 3.96 -5.99
CA ASP A 85 -10.86 4.34 -6.57
C ASP A 85 -11.52 3.12 -7.23
N ASN A 86 -12.82 3.25 -7.53
CA ASN A 86 -13.53 2.29 -8.37
C ASN A 86 -13.37 2.71 -9.82
N TRP A 87 -12.90 1.83 -10.71
CA TRP A 87 -12.71 2.22 -12.10
C TRP A 87 -14.02 2.61 -12.81
N ASN A 88 -15.19 2.35 -12.22
CA ASN A 88 -16.49 2.88 -12.65
C ASN A 88 -16.48 4.40 -12.88
N THR A 89 -15.61 5.13 -12.17
CA THR A 89 -15.47 6.59 -12.24
C THR A 89 -14.50 7.05 -13.32
N TYR A 90 -13.74 6.13 -13.95
CA TYR A 90 -12.69 6.43 -14.91
C TYR A 90 -13.27 6.77 -16.30
N SER A 91 -13.95 7.91 -16.40
CA SER A 91 -14.65 8.37 -17.61
C SER A 91 -13.75 8.62 -18.81
N ALA A 92 -12.43 8.76 -18.60
CA ALA A 92 -11.45 8.92 -19.67
C ALA A 92 -11.14 7.61 -20.44
N ILE A 93 -11.63 6.46 -19.96
CA ILE A 93 -11.40 5.14 -20.56
C ILE A 93 -12.69 4.70 -21.27
N PRO A 94 -12.74 4.69 -22.61
CA PRO A 94 -13.99 4.54 -23.37
C PRO A 94 -14.76 3.23 -23.12
N ASP A 95 -14.05 2.14 -22.85
CA ASP A 95 -14.63 0.79 -22.76
C ASP A 95 -15.04 0.38 -21.34
N ILE A 96 -14.93 1.29 -20.37
CA ILE A 96 -15.40 1.01 -19.00
C ILE A 96 -16.87 1.36 -18.91
N ASP A 97 -17.71 0.36 -18.62
CA ASP A 97 -19.11 0.59 -18.26
C ASP A 97 -19.20 1.10 -16.82
N SER A 98 -19.64 2.34 -16.65
CA SER A 98 -19.82 2.97 -15.34
C SER A 98 -20.92 2.30 -14.50
N ARG A 99 -21.88 1.63 -15.15
CA ARG A 99 -22.98 0.89 -14.50
C ARG A 99 -22.59 -0.55 -14.16
N ALA A 100 -21.65 -1.14 -14.90
CA ALA A 100 -21.15 -2.48 -14.67
C ALA A 100 -19.61 -2.49 -14.72
N ALA A 101 -18.98 -2.71 -13.57
CA ALA A 101 -17.52 -2.62 -13.45
C ALA A 101 -16.75 -3.83 -13.99
N TYR A 102 -17.26 -4.51 -15.02
CA TYR A 102 -16.68 -5.77 -15.49
C TYR A 102 -15.46 -5.56 -16.39
N GLY A 103 -14.38 -6.21 -16.02
CA GLY A 103 -13.15 -6.17 -16.79
C GLY A 103 -11.93 -6.49 -15.96
N TYR A 104 -10.79 -6.13 -16.51
CA TYR A 104 -9.49 -6.43 -15.92
C TYR A 104 -8.47 -5.42 -16.41
N GLY A 105 -7.38 -5.26 -15.68
CA GLY A 105 -6.31 -4.36 -16.06
C GLY A 105 -5.12 -4.46 -15.11
N THR A 106 -4.05 -3.78 -15.49
CA THR A 106 -2.81 -3.72 -14.71
C THR A 106 -2.57 -2.29 -14.25
N PHE A 107 -2.51 -2.09 -12.94
CA PHE A 107 -2.06 -0.86 -12.30
C PHE A 107 -0.56 -0.95 -12.04
N SER A 108 0.19 0.14 -12.26
CA SER A 108 1.63 0.21 -12.03
C SER A 108 2.00 1.48 -11.27
N LEU A 109 2.83 1.32 -10.23
CA LEU A 109 3.41 2.39 -9.44
C LEU A 109 4.90 2.13 -9.25
N ARG A 110 5.71 3.14 -9.58
CA ARG A 110 7.12 3.17 -9.24
C ARG A 110 7.30 3.90 -7.92
N ILE A 111 7.95 3.24 -6.96
CA ILE A 111 8.27 3.80 -5.66
C ILE A 111 9.77 4.09 -5.63
N LEU A 112 10.14 5.32 -5.32
CA LEU A 112 11.53 5.72 -5.10
C LEU A 112 11.81 5.65 -3.60
N LEU A 113 12.75 4.82 -3.19
CA LEU A 113 13.13 4.64 -1.80
C LEU A 113 14.42 5.40 -1.49
N ASN A 114 14.61 5.72 -0.22
CA ASN A 114 15.90 6.22 0.25
C ASN A 114 17.01 5.16 0.00
N GLU A 115 18.26 5.60 -0.14
CA GLU A 115 19.36 4.66 -0.43
C GLU A 115 19.65 3.71 0.74
N GLU A 116 19.32 4.13 1.96
CA GLU A 116 19.53 3.44 3.22
C GLU A 116 18.49 2.33 3.49
N GLN A 117 17.42 2.25 2.69
CA GLN A 117 16.30 1.32 2.87
C GLN A 117 16.72 -0.06 2.40
N LYS A 118 17.50 -0.73 3.24
CA LYS A 118 17.96 -2.11 3.07
C LYS A 118 17.20 -3.08 3.93
N GLU A 119 16.22 -2.63 4.71
CA GLU A 119 15.36 -3.52 5.49
C GLU A 119 14.18 -4.01 4.66
N ALA A 120 13.68 -5.19 5.00
CA ALA A 120 12.49 -5.76 4.37
C ALA A 120 11.27 -4.89 4.64
N LEU A 121 10.47 -4.67 3.61
CA LEU A 121 9.21 -3.95 3.65
C LEU A 121 8.05 -4.93 3.52
N VAL A 122 6.91 -4.57 4.10
CA VAL A 122 5.68 -5.35 4.02
C VAL A 122 4.64 -4.56 3.26
N LEU A 123 4.13 -5.15 2.18
CA LEU A 123 2.93 -4.69 1.50
C LEU A 123 1.71 -5.30 2.17
N ARG A 124 0.77 -4.45 2.58
CA ARG A 124 -0.59 -4.84 2.95
C ARG A 124 -1.50 -4.50 1.78
N PHE A 125 -1.86 -5.54 1.03
CA PHE A 125 -2.88 -5.46 0.00
C PHE A 125 -4.22 -5.74 0.67
N GLN A 126 -4.98 -4.66 0.85
CA GLN A 126 -6.35 -4.77 1.31
C GLN A 126 -7.22 -5.28 0.17
N ASP A 127 -8.35 -5.84 0.53
CA ASP A 127 -9.26 -6.48 -0.41
C ASP A 127 -9.72 -5.54 -1.55
N VAL A 128 -9.91 -6.09 -2.75
CA VAL A 128 -10.47 -5.42 -3.95
C VAL A 128 -11.86 -5.97 -4.32
N GLY A 129 -12.53 -6.65 -3.38
CA GLY A 129 -13.84 -7.32 -3.51
C GLY A 129 -13.97 -8.38 -4.59
N THR A 130 -12.88 -8.62 -5.33
CA THR A 130 -12.87 -9.35 -6.60
C THR A 130 -11.62 -10.21 -6.66
N ALA A 131 -10.87 -10.23 -7.76
CA ALA A 131 -9.61 -10.95 -7.86
C ALA A 131 -8.44 -9.98 -8.11
N GLY A 132 -7.33 -10.20 -7.40
CA GLY A 132 -6.14 -9.38 -7.48
C GLY A 132 -4.84 -10.18 -7.34
N ALA A 133 -3.80 -9.76 -8.05
CA ALA A 133 -2.44 -10.25 -7.89
C ALA A 133 -1.47 -9.08 -7.81
N VAL A 134 -0.63 -9.05 -6.77
CA VAL A 134 0.40 -8.02 -6.60
C VAL A 134 1.75 -8.59 -6.98
N TRP A 135 2.47 -7.82 -7.78
CA TRP A 135 3.79 -8.09 -8.28
C TRP A 135 4.73 -6.99 -7.81
N VAL A 136 5.92 -7.38 -7.36
CA VAL A 136 7.00 -6.46 -7.00
C VAL A 136 8.20 -6.82 -7.86
N ASN A 137 8.68 -5.87 -8.66
CA ASN A 137 9.78 -6.05 -9.61
C ASN A 137 9.59 -7.31 -10.47
N GLY A 138 8.37 -7.52 -10.99
CA GLY A 138 8.02 -8.67 -11.83
C GLY A 138 7.83 -10.00 -11.08
N LYS A 139 8.04 -10.06 -9.76
CA LYS A 139 7.78 -11.26 -8.95
C LYS A 139 6.42 -11.18 -8.26
N LYS A 140 5.58 -12.20 -8.42
CA LYS A 140 4.29 -12.29 -7.73
C LYS A 140 4.51 -12.47 -6.24
N VAL A 141 4.02 -11.54 -5.43
CA VAL A 141 4.16 -11.56 -3.97
C VAL A 141 2.82 -11.81 -3.25
N ILE A 142 1.70 -11.40 -3.86
CA ILE A 142 0.35 -11.59 -3.30
C ILE A 142 -0.57 -12.16 -4.36
N ARG A 143 -1.42 -13.09 -3.92
CA ARG A 143 -2.60 -13.57 -4.65
C ARG A 143 -3.84 -13.47 -3.76
N SER A 144 -4.85 -12.75 -4.25
CA SER A 144 -6.21 -12.76 -3.73
C SER A 144 -7.15 -13.24 -4.82
N GLY A 145 -7.56 -14.51 -4.75
CA GLY A 145 -8.38 -15.15 -5.78
C GLY A 145 -7.56 -15.55 -7.01
N VAL A 146 -8.22 -15.58 -8.17
CA VAL A 146 -7.61 -15.88 -9.48
C VAL A 146 -8.00 -14.77 -10.46
N VAL A 147 -7.01 -14.03 -10.93
CA VAL A 147 -7.21 -12.99 -11.94
C VAL A 147 -7.47 -13.65 -13.29
N GLY A 148 -8.53 -13.22 -13.97
CA GLY A 148 -8.97 -13.78 -15.25
C GLY A 148 -9.35 -12.69 -16.25
N THR A 149 -9.58 -13.09 -17.48
CA THR A 149 -9.98 -12.19 -18.58
C THR A 149 -11.49 -12.21 -18.85
N ASP A 150 -12.21 -13.08 -18.15
CA ASP A 150 -13.63 -13.34 -18.26
C ASP A 150 -14.16 -13.96 -16.95
N GLU A 151 -15.48 -14.11 -16.86
CA GLU A 151 -16.17 -14.68 -15.69
C GLU A 151 -15.74 -16.13 -15.40
N ASN A 152 -15.49 -16.93 -16.44
CA ASN A 152 -15.12 -18.33 -16.30
C ASN A 152 -13.70 -18.52 -15.76
N SER A 153 -12.78 -17.60 -16.06
CA SER A 153 -11.37 -17.63 -15.64
C SER A 153 -11.06 -16.81 -14.39
N SER A 154 -11.99 -15.95 -13.94
CA SER A 154 -11.81 -15.13 -12.73
C SER A 154 -12.45 -15.79 -11.51
N ARG A 155 -11.79 -15.75 -10.35
CA ARG A 155 -12.36 -16.22 -9.07
C ARG A 155 -12.10 -15.19 -7.98
N PRO A 156 -13.14 -14.59 -7.37
CA PRO A 156 -12.95 -13.56 -6.37
C PRO A 156 -12.47 -14.15 -5.04
N GLN A 157 -11.81 -13.33 -4.22
CA GLN A 157 -11.46 -13.68 -2.85
C GLN A 157 -11.38 -12.43 -1.97
N TYR A 158 -12.12 -12.45 -0.87
CA TYR A 158 -12.25 -11.34 0.08
C TYR A 158 -11.41 -11.57 1.33
N LEU A 159 -10.09 -11.36 1.25
CA LEU A 159 -9.21 -11.51 2.42
C LEU A 159 -7.99 -10.56 2.33
N PRO A 160 -7.67 -9.80 3.38
CA PRO A 160 -6.41 -9.07 3.46
C PRO A 160 -5.21 -10.00 3.24
N ARG A 161 -4.23 -9.49 2.51
CA ARG A 161 -2.98 -10.20 2.22
C ARG A 161 -1.79 -9.32 2.57
N TYR A 162 -0.75 -9.99 3.02
CA TYR A 162 0.51 -9.38 3.39
C TYR A 162 1.61 -10.10 2.64
N ALA A 163 2.58 -9.34 2.14
CA ALA A 163 3.81 -9.92 1.63
C ALA A 163 5.00 -9.07 2.04
N GLU A 164 6.00 -9.76 2.57
CA GLU A 164 7.30 -9.20 2.87
C GLU A 164 8.17 -9.29 1.61
N PHE A 165 8.88 -8.23 1.28
CA PHE A 165 9.87 -8.20 0.21
C PHE A 165 11.08 -7.36 0.60
N GLN A 166 12.21 -7.73 0.04
CA GLN A 166 13.47 -7.04 0.26
C GLN A 166 13.74 -6.12 -0.95
N PRO A 167 13.85 -4.79 -0.79
CA PRO A 167 14.25 -3.91 -1.87
C PRO A 167 15.62 -4.32 -2.43
N GLN A 168 15.72 -4.46 -3.74
CA GLN A 168 16.97 -4.83 -4.44
C GLN A 168 17.71 -3.60 -4.99
N SER A 169 17.02 -2.47 -5.10
CA SER A 169 17.54 -1.16 -5.48
C SER A 169 16.74 -0.08 -4.74
N ASN A 170 17.06 1.18 -4.98
CA ASN A 170 16.28 2.34 -4.53
C ASN A 170 15.00 2.58 -5.37
N GLU A 171 14.70 1.69 -6.32
CA GLU A 171 13.47 1.75 -7.12
C GLU A 171 12.71 0.44 -6.99
N VAL A 172 11.43 0.54 -6.64
CA VAL A 172 10.52 -0.61 -6.53
C VAL A 172 9.34 -0.39 -7.47
N LEU A 173 9.17 -1.29 -8.42
CA LEU A 173 8.00 -1.32 -9.28
C LEU A 173 6.95 -2.24 -8.65
N VAL A 174 5.84 -1.65 -8.20
CA VAL A 174 4.66 -2.37 -7.73
C VAL A 174 3.64 -2.40 -8.87
N GLN A 175 3.20 -3.60 -9.22
CA GLN A 175 2.15 -3.78 -10.22
C GLN A 175 1.03 -4.63 -9.64
N VAL A 176 -0.21 -4.25 -9.93
CA VAL A 176 -1.40 -4.94 -9.45
C VAL A 176 -2.27 -5.29 -10.64
N GLU A 177 -2.45 -6.59 -10.87
CA GLU A 177 -3.41 -7.09 -11.83
C GLU A 177 -4.74 -7.31 -11.11
N VAL A 178 -5.81 -6.70 -11.62
CA VAL A 178 -7.16 -6.83 -11.06
C VAL A 178 -8.09 -7.38 -12.14
N SER A 179 -9.00 -8.27 -11.76
CA SER A 179 -10.14 -8.65 -12.60
C SER A 179 -11.42 -8.67 -11.79
N ASN A 180 -12.49 -8.13 -12.36
CA ASN A 180 -13.82 -8.12 -11.80
C ASN A 180 -14.84 -8.61 -12.84
N PHE A 181 -15.55 -9.67 -12.48
CA PHE A 181 -16.70 -10.21 -13.24
C PHE A 181 -17.84 -10.63 -12.31
N HIS A 182 -17.72 -10.30 -11.02
CA HIS A 182 -18.58 -10.84 -9.95
C HIS A 182 -19.13 -9.73 -9.04
N HIS A 183 -18.75 -8.47 -9.26
CA HIS A 183 -19.09 -7.36 -8.39
C HIS A 183 -19.40 -6.08 -9.20
N PHE A 184 -20.26 -5.22 -8.67
CA PHE A 184 -20.69 -3.99 -9.36
C PHE A 184 -19.66 -2.85 -9.27
N LYS A 185 -18.69 -2.97 -8.36
CA LYS A 185 -17.47 -2.14 -8.26
C LYS A 185 -16.27 -2.96 -8.71
N GLY A 186 -15.31 -2.32 -9.38
CA GLY A 186 -14.05 -2.90 -9.84
C GLY A 186 -12.88 -1.93 -9.63
N GLY A 187 -11.65 -2.41 -9.78
CA GLY A 187 -10.44 -1.62 -9.54
C GLY A 187 -9.84 -1.82 -8.15
N ILE A 188 -8.98 -0.90 -7.72
CA ILE A 188 -8.33 -0.90 -6.41
C ILE A 188 -9.01 0.16 -5.56
N TRP A 189 -10.11 -0.16 -4.90
CA TRP A 189 -10.88 0.84 -4.14
C TRP A 189 -10.50 0.93 -2.66
N GLU A 190 -9.59 0.08 -2.18
CA GLU A 190 -8.99 0.16 -0.85
C GLU A 190 -7.51 0.52 -0.93
N ALA A 191 -7.03 1.32 0.01
CA ALA A 191 -5.63 1.76 0.02
C ALA A 191 -4.67 0.58 0.26
N ILE A 192 -3.70 0.42 -0.64
CA ILE A 192 -2.54 -0.44 -0.43
C ILE A 192 -1.57 0.30 0.49
N ARG A 193 -1.01 -0.41 1.47
CA ARG A 193 -0.06 0.18 2.42
C ARG A 193 1.29 -0.52 2.35
N ILE A 194 2.34 0.25 2.59
CA ILE A 194 3.70 -0.23 2.73
C ILE A 194 4.30 0.28 4.04
N GLY A 195 5.10 -0.55 4.68
CA GLY A 195 5.91 -0.13 5.82
C GLY A 195 6.84 -1.21 6.32
N SER A 196 7.54 -0.91 7.42
CA SER A 196 8.34 -1.92 8.10
C SER A 196 7.45 -3.03 8.66
N LYS A 197 8.06 -4.19 8.93
CA LYS A 197 7.35 -5.32 9.54
C LYS A 197 6.68 -4.95 10.86
N LYS A 198 7.37 -4.15 11.68
CA LYS A 198 6.88 -3.65 12.96
C LYS A 198 5.60 -2.83 12.77
N GLU A 199 5.66 -1.82 11.91
CA GLU A 199 4.54 -0.93 11.65
C GLU A 199 3.29 -1.67 11.16
N ILE A 200 3.46 -2.67 10.29
CA ILE A 200 2.33 -3.46 9.79
C ILE A 200 1.75 -4.41 10.87
N GLN A 201 2.56 -4.87 11.81
CA GLN A 201 2.09 -5.68 12.94
C GLN A 201 1.27 -4.85 13.93
N ASP A 202 1.70 -3.61 14.19
CA ASP A 202 1.04 -2.69 15.13
C ASP A 202 -0.26 -2.09 14.54
N TYR A 203 -0.45 -2.16 13.22
CA TYR A 203 -1.65 -1.68 12.51
C TYR A 203 -2.87 -2.64 12.54
N ARG A 204 -2.85 -3.68 13.38
CA ARG A 204 -3.91 -4.71 13.42
C ARG A 204 -5.18 -4.26 14.13
#